data_AF-A0A662HGB8-F1
#
_entry.id   AF-A0A662HGB8-F1
#
_cell.length_a   1.000
_cell.length_b   1.000
_cell.length_c   1.000
_cell.angle_alpha   90.00
_cell.angle_beta   90.00
_cell.angle_gamma   90.00
#
_symmetry.space_group_name_H-M   'P 1'
#
loop_
_entity.id
_entity.type
_entity.pdbx_description
1 polymer ?
#
loop_
_entity_poly.entity_id
_entity_poly.type
_entity_poly.pdbx_seq_one_letter_code
_entity_poly.pdbx_strand_id
1 'polypeptide(L)' 'MPKRTTVILDDDVYEKLVKESIRRYGSVKAISKVLNELLRESFSSRNELIELIYSEKIVSISAEEFQKFRREVSRRLEER' A
#
# COMPACT_ATOMS: atom_id res chain seq x y z
N MET A 1 17.15 5.47 -9.24
CA MET A 1 18.50 5.47 -8.61
C MET A 1 18.36 5.50 -7.09
N PRO A 2 19.15 4.72 -6.33
CA PRO A 2 19.15 4.81 -4.87
C PRO A 2 19.80 6.12 -4.40
N LYS A 3 19.14 6.85 -3.51
CA LYS A 3 19.71 8.03 -2.83
C LYS A 3 20.22 7.60 -1.46
N ARG A 4 21.41 8.09 -1.07
CA ARG A 4 21.95 7.88 0.28
C ARG A 4 21.40 8.97 1.19
N THR A 5 20.63 8.54 2.18
CA THR A 5 19.99 9.42 3.16
C THR A 5 20.19 8.82 4.54
N THR A 6 20.53 9.65 5.52
CA THR A 6 20.56 9.25 6.92
C THR A 6 19.13 9.25 7.46
N VAL A 7 18.71 8.13 8.04
CA VAL A 7 17.41 7.99 8.71
C VAL A 7 17.67 7.69 10.17
N ILE A 8 17.07 8.48 11.06
CA ILE A 8 17.07 8.20 12.50
C ILE A 8 15.88 7.27 12.77
N LEU A 9 16.15 6.15 13.42
CA LEU A 9 15.15 5.14 13.78
C LEU A 9 15.14 5.00 15.29
N ASP A 10 13.96 4.93 15.88
CA ASP A 10 13.82 4.54 17.28
C ASP A 10 14.29 3.09 17.46
N ASP A 11 14.78 2.76 18.66
CA ASP A 11 15.41 1.48 18.94
C ASP A 11 14.50 0.29 18.61
N ASP A 12 13.21 0.39 18.94
CA ASP A 12 12.22 -0.65 18.66
C ASP A 12 11.96 -0.82 17.16
N VAL A 13 11.96 0.26 16.39
CA VAL A 13 11.83 0.25 14.93
C VAL A 13 13.07 -0.35 14.29
N TYR A 14 14.27 0.04 14.74
CA TYR A 14 15.53 -0.51 14.28
C TYR A 14 15.61 -2.02 14.50
N GLU A 15 15.26 -2.50 15.71
CA GLU A 15 15.24 -3.92 16.02
C GLU A 15 14.33 -4.73 15.09
N LYS A 16 13.12 -4.23 14.84
CA LYS A 16 12.17 -4.88 13.92
C LYS A 16 12.72 -4.97 12.51
N LEU A 17 13.35 -3.89 12.02
CA LEU A 17 13.99 -3.87 10.70
C LEU A 17 15.17 -4.85 10.61
N VAL A 18 16.00 -4.95 11.65
CA VAL A 18 17.10 -5.92 11.72
C VAL A 18 16.56 -7.35 11.65
N LYS A 19 15.57 -7.68 12.50
CA LYS A 19 14.94 -9.00 12.55
C LYS A 19 14.35 -9.37 11.19
N GLU A 20 13.63 -8.45 10.54
CA GLU A 20 13.07 -8.68 9.20
C GLU A 20 14.14 -8.82 8.11
N SER A 21 15.23 -8.06 8.20
CA SER A 21 16.34 -8.14 7.23
C SER A 21 17.05 -9.49 7.30
N ILE A 22 17.27 -10.00 8.51
CA ILE A 22 17.81 -11.36 8.71
C ILE A 22 16.79 -12.41 8.25
N ARG A 23 15.51 -12.27 8.62
CA ARG A 23 14.46 -13.22 8.26
C ARG A 23 14.27 -13.37 6.75
N ARG A 24 14.22 -12.26 6.01
CA ARG A 24 13.94 -12.24 4.57
C ARG A 24 15.19 -12.46 3.70
N TYR A 25 16.34 -11.95 4.13
CA TYR A 25 17.54 -11.87 3.29
C TYR A 25 18.81 -12.44 3.95
N GLY A 26 18.72 -12.98 5.16
CA GLY A 26 19.86 -13.56 5.88
C GLY A 26 20.92 -12.55 6.30
N SER A 27 20.68 -11.24 6.16
CA SER A 27 21.69 -10.22 6.41
C SER A 27 21.11 -8.89 6.86
N VAL A 28 21.73 -8.28 7.87
CA VAL A 28 21.45 -6.91 8.34
C VAL A 28 21.77 -5.88 7.24
N LYS A 29 22.63 -6.20 6.27
CA LYS A 29 22.93 -5.31 5.13
C LYS A 29 21.70 -5.05 4.25
N ALA A 30 20.66 -5.86 4.36
CA ALA A 30 19.40 -5.69 3.65
C ALA A 30 18.44 -4.67 4.28
N ILE A 31 18.80 -4.01 5.39
CA ILE A 31 17.94 -3.00 6.06
C ILE A 31 17.42 -1.95 5.08
N SER A 32 18.29 -1.40 4.23
CA SER A 32 17.88 -0.36 3.28
C SER A 32 16.83 -0.90 2.29
N LYS A 33 16.94 -2.16 1.90
CA LYS A 33 15.99 -2.83 0.99
C LYS A 33 14.64 -3.05 1.69
N VAL A 34 14.66 -3.64 2.88
CA VAL A 34 13.45 -3.89 3.69
C VAL A 34 12.72 -2.59 4.01
N LEU A 35 13.45 -1.54 4.43
CA LEU A 35 12.87 -0.23 4.71
C LEU A 35 12.18 0.36 3.47
N ASN A 36 12.80 0.28 2.30
CA ASN A 36 12.19 0.76 1.05
C ASN A 36 10.95 -0.04 0.65
N GLU A 37 10.95 -1.36 0.83
CA GLU A 37 9.79 -2.21 0.52
C GLU A 37 8.61 -1.87 1.42
N LEU A 38 8.81 -1.81 2.74
CA LEU A 38 7.77 -1.43 3.70
C LEU A 38 7.22 -0.03 3.44
N LEU A 39 8.10 0.94 3.13
CA LEU A 39 7.67 2.29 2.78
C LEU A 39 6.84 2.30 1.49
N ARG A 40 7.25 1.57 0.45
CA ARG A 40 6.49 1.47 -0.81
C ARG A 40 5.10 0.87 -0.59
N GLU A 41 5.00 -0.21 0.20
CA GLU A 41 3.72 -0.81 0.58
C GLU A 41 2.85 0.21 1.34
N SER A 42 3.44 0.98 2.27
CA SER A 42 2.69 1.98 3.04
C SER A 42 2.20 3.17 2.18
N PHE A 43 2.99 3.59 1.18
CA PHE A 43 2.65 4.72 0.32
C PHE A 43 1.67 4.35 -0.79
N SER A 44 1.72 3.14 -1.32
CA SER A 44 0.86 2.69 -2.43
C SER A 44 -0.61 2.71 -2.03
N SER A 45 -0.98 2.24 -0.84
CA SER A 45 -2.39 2.20 -0.44
C SER A 45 -3.00 3.55 -0.09
N ARG A 46 -2.20 4.50 0.42
CA ARG A 46 -2.72 5.79 0.91
C ARG A 46 -2.71 6.87 -0.17
N ASN A 47 -1.67 6.91 -1.01
CA ASN A 47 -1.59 7.91 -2.06
C ASN A 47 -2.54 7.60 -3.22
N GLU A 48 -2.68 6.33 -3.64
CA GLU A 48 -3.65 5.96 -4.67
C GLU A 48 -5.08 6.27 -4.22
N LEU A 49 -5.42 6.00 -2.95
CA LEU A 49 -6.75 6.27 -2.41
C LEU A 49 -7.03 7.77 -2.29
N ILE A 50 -6.03 8.58 -1.90
CA ILE A 50 -6.13 10.04 -1.84
C ILE A 50 -6.25 10.62 -3.26
N GLU A 51 -5.44 10.15 -4.21
CA GLU A 51 -5.57 10.53 -5.62
C GLU A 51 -6.95 10.17 -6.16
N LEU A 52 -7.49 8.99 -5.87
CA LEU A 52 -8.86 8.61 -6.24
C LEU A 52 -9.93 9.51 -5.61
N ILE A 53 -9.79 9.88 -4.34
CA ILE A 53 -10.74 10.76 -3.64
C ILE A 53 -10.75 12.17 -4.24
N TYR A 54 -9.57 12.73 -4.55
CA TYR A 54 -9.41 14.10 -5.03
C TYR A 54 -9.32 14.22 -6.55
N SER A 55 -9.22 13.11 -7.28
CA SER A 55 -9.32 13.09 -8.73
C SER A 55 -10.66 13.68 -9.16
N GLU A 56 -10.62 14.36 -10.31
CA GLU A 56 -11.81 14.89 -10.94
C GLU A 56 -12.78 13.73 -11.16
N LYS A 57 -13.91 13.72 -10.43
CA LYS A 57 -14.92 12.67 -10.59
C LYS A 57 -15.61 12.88 -11.92
N ILE A 58 -15.11 12.19 -12.96
CA ILE A 58 -15.61 12.26 -14.34
C ILE A 58 -17.08 11.79 -14.42
N VAL A 59 -17.56 11.02 -13.43
CA VAL A 59 -18.91 10.48 -13.40
C VAL A 59 -19.56 10.78 -12.05
N SER A 60 -20.63 11.58 -12.08
CA SER A 60 -21.60 11.67 -10.99
C SER A 60 -22.63 10.57 -11.16
N ILE A 61 -22.56 9.54 -10.32
CA ILE A 61 -23.51 8.44 -10.31
C ILE A 61 -24.52 8.65 -9.18
N SER A 62 -25.80 8.45 -9.48
CA SER A 62 -26.85 8.49 -8.46
C SER A 62 -26.78 7.27 -7.54
N ALA A 63 -27.30 7.39 -6.31
CA ALA A 63 -27.35 6.27 -5.37
C ALA A 63 -28.11 5.06 -5.95
N GLU A 64 -29.12 5.30 -6.79
CA GLU A 64 -29.92 4.26 -7.42
C GLU A 64 -29.15 3.49 -8.50
N GLU A 65 -28.39 4.19 -9.33
CA GLU A 65 -27.50 3.59 -10.33
C GLU A 65 -26.40 2.76 -9.68
N PHE A 66 -25.83 3.24 -8.57
CA PHE A 66 -24.82 2.49 -7.82
C PHE A 66 -25.40 1.19 -7.25
N GLN A 67 -26.64 1.24 -6.73
CA GLN A 67 -27.33 0.06 -6.20
C GLN A 67 -27.64 -0.96 -7.31
N LYS A 68 -28.03 -0.52 -8.51
CA LYS A 68 -28.21 -1.39 -9.67
C LYS A 68 -26.89 -2.07 -10.06
N PHE A 69 -25.82 -1.29 -10.22
CA PHE A 69 -24.49 -1.81 -10.53
C PHE A 69 -24.03 -2.86 -9.51
N ARG A 70 -24.15 -2.56 -8.20
CA ARG A 70 -23.77 -3.49 -7.12
C ARG A 70 -24.52 -4.81 -7.24
N ARG A 71 -25.83 -4.78 -7.47
CA ARG A 71 -26.65 -5.99 -7.60
C ARG A 71 -26.25 -6.83 -8.80
N GLU A 72 -25.92 -6.19 -9.92
CA GLU A 72 -25.46 -6.87 -11.13
C GLU A 72 -24.11 -7.56 -10.92
N VAL A 73 -23.16 -6.88 -10.26
CA VAL A 73 -21.85 -7.44 -9.92
C VAL A 73 -21.98 -8.61 -8.93
N SER A 74 -22.80 -8.48 -7.89
CA SER A 74 -23.04 -9.57 -6.93
C SER A 74 -23.58 -10.83 -7.61
N ARG A 75 -24.57 -10.68 -8.50
CA ARG A 75 -25.13 -11.82 -9.23
C ARG A 75 -24.07 -12.53 -10.08
N ARG A 76 -23.19 -11.79 -10.76
CA ARG A 76 -22.09 -12.36 -11.56
C ARG A 76 -21.04 -13.11 -10.73
N LEU A 77 -20.87 -12.73 -9.46
CA LEU A 77 -19.90 -13.36 -8.56
C LEU A 77 -20.48 -14.62 -7.87
N GLU A 78 -21.80 -14.70 -7.72
CA GLU A 78 -22.51 -15.86 -7.16
C GLU A 78 -22.70 -16.99 -8.19
N GLU A 79 -22.66 -16.70 -9.49
CA GLU A 79 -22.77 -17.68 -10.59
C GLU A 79 -21.44 -18.42 -10.90
N ARG A 80 -20.41 -18.26 -10.06
CA ARG A 80 -19.07 -18.85 -10.23
C ARG A 80 -18.68 -19.73 -9.05
#